data_AF-A0A3S9SKA1-F1
#
_entry.id   AF-A0A3S9SKA1-F1
#
_cell.length_a   1.000
_cell.length_b   1.000
_cell.length_c   1.000
_cell.angle_alpha   90.00
_cell.angle_beta   90.00
_cell.angle_gamma   90.00
#
_symmetry.space_group_name_H-M   'P 1'
#
loop_
_entity.id
_entity.type
_entity.pdbx_description
1 polymer ?
#
loop_
_entity_poly.entity_id
_entity_poly.type
_entity_poly.pdbx_seq_one_letter_code
_entity_poly.pdbx_strand_id
1 'polypeptide(L)'
;MNSNSNQLIADYTVLAEAAYSDFSWLNYSQTETNRPVFERTEHNAIMYEDPETKKKLSDRPQAFAQYVTSRYDVVAHWKDRGKLAIPAKRNQSSGFSATLFREVEKDENGDNKKPTDRYVLAMRGTAGGKDLLTTDGGDIVNDGLAHHQIVDMYNFWQQIKAKKGEPYDVMQIVDDPDSIGILAPLQALLQNKSADQGFFIDSGSIKRIVASRSDKLYKEGDERRFGLGINVGKVVTTGHSLGGHLSAAFSRLFPNETEHS
;
A
#
# COMPACT_ATOMS: atom_id res chain seq x y z
N MET A 1 -20.16 -19.37 18.64
CA MET A 1 -19.36 -18.56 17.69
C MET A 1 -19.34 -17.13 18.24
N ASN A 2 -18.21 -16.70 18.80
CA ASN A 2 -18.10 -15.48 19.61
C ASN A 2 -18.33 -14.21 18.77
N SER A 3 -19.11 -13.26 19.28
CA SER A 3 -19.40 -11.98 18.60
C SER A 3 -18.15 -11.19 18.21
N ASN A 4 -17.02 -11.41 18.91
CA ASN A 4 -15.74 -10.76 18.63
C ASN A 4 -15.13 -11.14 17.27
N SER A 5 -15.25 -12.39 16.82
CA SER A 5 -14.62 -12.83 15.56
C SER A 5 -15.34 -12.29 14.32
N ASN A 6 -16.67 -12.20 14.36
CA ASN A 6 -17.45 -11.63 13.26
C ASN A 6 -17.23 -10.12 13.13
N GLN A 7 -17.02 -9.42 14.26
CA GLN A 7 -16.71 -7.99 14.27
C GLN A 7 -15.31 -7.72 13.71
N LEU A 8 -14.31 -8.54 14.05
CA LEU A 8 -12.96 -8.46 13.46
C LEU A 8 -12.96 -8.64 11.93
N ILE A 9 -13.71 -9.61 11.41
CA ILE A 9 -13.81 -9.84 9.96
C ILE A 9 -14.48 -8.65 9.26
N ALA A 10 -15.56 -8.12 9.85
CA ALA A 10 -16.25 -6.95 9.31
C ALA A 10 -15.32 -5.71 9.28
N ASP A 11 -14.49 -5.53 10.31
CA ASP A 11 -13.50 -4.46 10.38
C ASP A 11 -12.48 -4.55 9.24
N TYR A 12 -12.00 -5.75 8.90
CA TYR A 12 -11.03 -5.91 7.81
C TYR A 12 -11.61 -5.57 6.43
N THR A 13 -12.89 -5.88 6.19
CA THR A 13 -13.61 -5.44 4.98
C THR A 13 -13.76 -3.92 4.94
N VAL A 14 -14.10 -3.32 6.08
CA VAL A 14 -14.24 -1.86 6.22
C VAL A 14 -12.92 -1.14 5.97
N LEU A 15 -11.81 -1.65 6.52
CA LEU A 15 -10.49 -1.06 6.34
C LEU A 15 -9.95 -1.26 4.91
N ALA A 16 -10.25 -2.40 4.28
CA ALA A 16 -9.95 -2.61 2.86
C ALA A 16 -10.67 -1.58 1.97
N GLU A 17 -11.93 -1.25 2.28
CA GLU A 17 -12.67 -0.19 1.59
C GLU A 17 -12.08 1.20 1.89
N ALA A 18 -11.75 1.48 3.16
CA ALA A 18 -11.13 2.76 3.55
C ALA A 18 -9.78 2.99 2.86
N ALA A 19 -9.02 1.94 2.55
CA ALA A 19 -7.73 2.03 1.85
C ALA A 19 -7.80 2.57 0.40
N TYR A 20 -9.00 2.71 -0.17
CA TYR A 20 -9.20 3.42 -1.45
C TYR A 20 -9.13 4.95 -1.32
N SER A 21 -9.13 5.47 -0.11
CA SER A 21 -8.98 6.90 0.17
C SER A 21 -7.53 7.35 0.10
N ASP A 22 -7.33 8.63 -0.23
CA ASP A 22 -6.02 9.27 -0.24
C ASP A 22 -5.77 9.98 1.10
N PHE A 23 -4.87 9.41 1.89
CA PHE A 23 -4.48 9.95 3.20
C PHE A 23 -3.19 10.79 3.17
N SER A 24 -2.68 11.14 1.98
CA SER A 24 -1.43 11.94 1.86
C SER A 24 -1.52 13.35 2.44
N TRP A 25 -2.73 13.81 2.76
CA TRP A 25 -3.02 15.11 3.36
C TRP A 25 -2.90 15.11 4.89
N LEU A 26 -2.69 13.95 5.52
CA LEU A 26 -2.58 13.85 6.96
C LEU A 26 -1.25 14.40 7.46
N ASN A 27 -1.31 15.20 8.51
CA ASN A 27 -0.14 15.57 9.29
C ASN A 27 -0.10 14.76 10.59
N TYR A 28 0.72 13.70 10.60
CA TYR A 28 0.81 12.77 11.73
C TYR A 28 1.26 13.42 13.04
N SER A 29 1.94 14.58 13.03
CA SER A 29 2.28 15.29 14.28
C SER A 29 1.06 15.86 14.99
N GLN A 30 -0.07 16.00 14.29
CA GLN A 30 -1.33 16.50 14.87
C GLN A 30 -2.00 15.48 15.79
N THR A 31 -1.63 14.20 15.74
CA THR A 31 -2.11 13.20 16.70
C THR A 31 -1.81 13.59 18.15
N GLU A 32 -0.63 14.18 18.39
CA GLU A 32 -0.18 14.66 19.70
C GLU A 32 -0.49 16.15 19.92
N THR A 33 -0.37 16.97 18.86
CA THR A 33 -0.44 18.44 19.00
C THR A 33 -1.84 19.03 18.78
N ASN A 34 -2.71 18.36 18.01
CA ASN A 34 -4.06 18.83 17.70
C ASN A 34 -4.97 17.70 17.19
N ARG A 35 -5.28 16.75 18.07
CA ARG A 35 -6.02 15.52 17.76
C ARG A 35 -7.37 15.75 17.05
N PRO A 36 -8.21 16.74 17.45
CA PRO A 36 -9.47 17.01 16.75
C PRO A 36 -9.30 17.41 15.28
N VAL A 37 -8.20 18.09 14.93
CA VAL A 37 -7.90 18.44 13.53
C VAL A 37 -7.45 17.21 12.75
N PHE A 38 -6.63 16.35 13.36
CA PHE A 38 -6.21 15.09 12.75
C PHE A 38 -7.43 14.21 12.43
N GLU A 39 -8.28 13.92 13.41
CA GLU A 39 -9.45 13.06 13.26
C GLU A 39 -10.45 13.59 12.22
N ARG A 40 -10.62 14.92 12.14
CA ARG A 40 -11.44 15.55 11.10
C ARG A 40 -10.84 15.38 9.71
N THR A 41 -9.52 15.45 9.59
CA THR A 41 -8.82 15.30 8.31
C THR A 41 -8.87 13.86 7.83
N GLU A 42 -8.70 12.88 8.72
CA GLU A 42 -8.92 11.46 8.43
C GLU A 42 -10.34 11.19 7.96
N HIS A 43 -11.34 11.70 8.70
CA HIS A 43 -12.74 11.56 8.32
C HIS A 43 -12.99 12.13 6.92
N ASN A 44 -12.43 13.31 6.62
CA ASN A 44 -12.59 13.94 5.31
C ASN A 44 -11.90 13.16 4.19
N ALA A 45 -10.71 12.60 4.42
CA ALA A 45 -10.02 11.75 3.45
C ALA A 45 -10.85 10.51 3.08
N ILE A 46 -11.61 9.96 4.04
CA ILE A 46 -12.50 8.82 3.78
C ILE A 46 -13.70 9.21 2.89
N MET A 47 -14.22 10.42 3.08
CA MET A 47 -15.44 10.91 2.42
C MET A 47 -15.20 11.57 1.06
N TYR A 48 -14.04 12.20 0.88
CA TYR A 48 -13.77 13.10 -0.23
C TYR A 48 -12.51 12.69 -0.99
N GLU A 49 -12.56 12.81 -2.32
CA GLU A 49 -11.40 12.66 -3.20
C GLU A 49 -10.41 13.80 -2.98
N ASP A 50 -10.96 14.98 -2.72
CA ASP A 50 -10.23 16.19 -2.40
C ASP A 50 -10.92 16.86 -1.21
N PRO A 51 -10.27 16.93 -0.03
CA PRO A 51 -10.83 17.53 1.17
C PRO A 51 -11.14 19.03 1.02
N GLU A 52 -10.43 19.75 0.14
CA GLU A 52 -10.62 21.18 -0.07
C GLU A 52 -11.83 21.45 -0.95
N THR A 53 -11.95 20.75 -2.08
CA THR A 53 -13.08 20.92 -3.01
C THR A 53 -14.34 20.17 -2.57
N LYS A 54 -14.23 19.29 -1.55
CA LYS A 54 -15.31 18.41 -1.05
C LYS A 54 -15.95 17.56 -2.14
N LYS A 55 -15.22 17.28 -3.23
CA LYS A 55 -15.64 16.33 -4.24
C LYS A 55 -15.71 14.95 -3.59
N LYS A 56 -16.88 14.34 -3.58
CA LYS A 56 -17.06 13.03 -2.94
C LYS A 56 -16.24 11.96 -3.66
N LEU A 57 -15.57 11.12 -2.87
CA LEU A 57 -14.84 9.97 -3.39
C LEU A 57 -15.79 8.88 -3.93
N SER A 58 -16.94 8.73 -3.29
CA SER A 58 -17.99 7.75 -3.62
C SER A 58 -19.29 8.05 -2.84
N ASP A 59 -20.29 7.18 -2.98
CA ASP A 59 -21.55 7.21 -2.22
C ASP A 59 -21.42 6.69 -0.77
N ARG A 60 -20.19 6.61 -0.23
CA ARG A 60 -19.95 6.19 1.16
C ARG A 60 -20.76 7.06 2.15
N PRO A 61 -21.50 6.45 3.08
CA PRO A 61 -22.25 7.20 4.08
C PRO A 61 -21.30 7.79 5.14
N GLN A 62 -21.68 8.91 5.77
CA GLN A 62 -20.89 9.50 6.87
C GLN A 62 -20.65 8.50 8.02
N ALA A 63 -21.62 7.61 8.27
CA ALA A 63 -21.49 6.55 9.27
C ALA A 63 -20.29 5.62 8.99
N PHE A 64 -19.89 5.44 7.72
CA PHE A 64 -18.70 4.66 7.38
C PHE A 64 -17.41 5.34 7.85
N ALA A 65 -17.23 6.63 7.52
CA ALA A 65 -16.05 7.37 7.97
C ALA A 65 -16.00 7.48 9.50
N GLN A 66 -17.14 7.75 10.15
CA GLN A 66 -17.24 7.76 11.60
C GLN A 66 -16.88 6.40 12.21
N TYR A 67 -17.33 5.31 11.60
CA TYR A 67 -17.01 3.97 12.08
C TYR A 67 -15.50 3.72 12.10
N VAL A 68 -14.82 4.00 10.97
CA VAL A 68 -13.37 3.83 10.82
C VAL A 68 -12.63 4.73 11.81
N THR A 69 -12.86 6.04 11.76
CA THR A 69 -12.07 6.99 12.56
C THR A 69 -12.35 6.86 14.05
N SER A 70 -13.48 6.30 14.47
CA SER A 70 -13.75 6.04 15.89
C SER A 70 -12.90 4.93 16.51
N ARG A 71 -12.33 4.03 15.69
CA ARG A 71 -11.62 2.81 16.10
C ARG A 71 -10.20 2.70 15.59
N TYR A 72 -9.84 3.47 14.56
CA TYR A 72 -8.54 3.37 13.92
C TYR A 72 -7.98 4.76 13.63
N ASP A 73 -6.70 4.94 13.94
CA ASP A 73 -5.90 6.06 13.45
C ASP A 73 -5.08 5.57 12.24
N VAL A 74 -4.96 6.39 11.21
CA VAL A 74 -4.05 6.19 10.07
C VAL A 74 -2.66 6.60 10.49
N VAL A 75 -1.70 5.67 10.45
CA VAL A 75 -0.32 5.93 10.90
C VAL A 75 0.69 5.99 9.76
N ALA A 76 0.35 5.43 8.60
CA ALA A 76 1.12 5.57 7.37
C ALA A 76 0.24 5.33 6.15
N HIS A 77 0.56 5.97 5.03
CA HIS A 77 -0.13 5.77 3.77
C HIS A 77 0.85 5.86 2.61
N TRP A 78 0.76 4.90 1.69
CA TRP A 78 1.45 4.93 0.42
C TRP A 78 0.45 5.28 -0.67
N LYS A 79 0.53 6.52 -1.17
CA LYS A 79 -0.36 7.01 -2.23
C LYS A 79 -0.05 6.39 -3.59
N ASP A 80 -1.09 6.02 -4.33
CA ASP A 80 -0.98 5.80 -5.77
C ASP A 80 -0.69 7.14 -6.47
N ARG A 81 0.47 7.24 -7.13
CA ARG A 81 0.96 8.45 -7.81
C ARG A 81 0.76 8.42 -9.34
N GLY A 82 -0.05 7.49 -9.83
CA GLY A 82 -0.26 7.26 -11.24
C GLY A 82 -1.23 8.28 -11.83
N LYS A 83 -1.09 8.56 -13.12
CA LYS A 83 -2.17 9.16 -13.91
C LYS A 83 -2.82 8.03 -14.70
N LEU A 84 -4.14 7.86 -14.60
CA LEU A 84 -4.93 6.79 -15.23
C LEU A 84 -4.71 6.61 -16.75
N ALA A 85 -4.11 7.59 -17.44
CA ALA A 85 -3.95 7.64 -18.89
C ALA A 85 -2.49 7.75 -19.39
N ILE A 86 -1.46 7.53 -18.55
CA ILE A 86 -0.06 7.57 -18.99
C ILE A 86 0.63 6.24 -18.66
N PRO A 87 1.21 5.53 -19.66
CA PRO A 87 1.97 4.29 -19.42
C PRO A 87 3.15 4.57 -18.48
N ALA A 88 3.42 3.64 -17.55
CA ALA A 88 4.51 3.74 -16.59
C ALA A 88 5.88 3.81 -17.29
N LYS A 89 6.35 5.02 -17.59
CA LYS A 89 7.79 5.29 -17.75
C LYS A 89 8.33 5.76 -16.40
N ARG A 90 9.55 5.31 -16.08
CA ARG A 90 10.36 5.60 -14.88
C ARG A 90 9.80 6.78 -14.07
N ASN A 91 9.28 6.49 -12.87
CA ASN A 91 8.67 7.43 -11.90
C ASN A 91 7.14 7.65 -11.99
N GLN A 92 6.36 6.80 -12.66
CA GLN A 92 4.89 6.76 -12.49
C GLN A 92 4.43 5.45 -11.85
N SER A 93 3.37 5.56 -11.04
CA SER A 93 2.91 4.57 -10.07
C SER A 93 2.56 3.21 -10.66
N SER A 94 2.86 2.16 -9.90
CA SER A 94 2.39 0.79 -10.13
C SER A 94 0.88 0.61 -9.94
N GLY A 95 0.15 1.67 -9.56
CA GLY A 95 -1.23 1.57 -9.08
C GLY A 95 -1.32 1.03 -7.65
N PHE A 96 -0.18 0.74 -7.00
CA PHE A 96 -0.14 0.34 -5.60
C PHE A 96 -0.54 1.51 -4.70
N SER A 97 -1.44 1.21 -3.76
CA SER A 97 -1.79 2.08 -2.65
C SER A 97 -2.09 1.22 -1.43
N ALA A 98 -1.64 1.65 -0.27
CA ALA A 98 -1.89 0.95 0.98
C ALA A 98 -1.91 1.92 2.16
N THR A 99 -2.63 1.54 3.21
CA THR A 99 -2.75 2.32 4.43
C THR A 99 -2.50 1.41 5.62
N LEU A 100 -1.61 1.84 6.52
CA LEU A 100 -1.41 1.22 7.81
C LEU A 100 -2.33 1.91 8.83
N PHE A 101 -3.29 1.15 9.33
CA PHE A 101 -4.18 1.55 10.40
C PHE A 101 -3.66 1.01 11.74
N ARG A 102 -3.86 1.78 12.80
CA ARG A 102 -3.59 1.38 14.18
C ARG A 102 -4.89 1.44 14.97
N GLU A 103 -5.27 0.34 15.61
CA GLU A 103 -6.47 0.32 16.45
C GLU A 103 -6.27 1.26 17.65
N VAL A 104 -7.33 1.97 17.99
CA VAL A 104 -7.40 2.86 19.14
C VAL A 104 -8.60 2.50 20.01
N GLU A 105 -8.36 2.46 21.31
CA GLU A 105 -9.40 2.24 22.30
C GLU A 105 -9.81 3.57 22.90
N LYS A 106 -11.09 3.72 23.26
CA LYS A 106 -11.49 4.85 24.08
C LYS A 106 -11.11 4.62 25.53
N ASP A 107 -10.73 5.68 26.23
CA ASP A 107 -10.61 5.64 27.68
C ASP A 107 -11.97 5.34 28.33
N GLU A 108 -11.96 5.06 29.64
CA GLU A 108 -13.14 4.64 30.40
C GLU A 108 -14.30 5.65 30.33
N ASN A 109 -13.99 6.93 30.07
CA ASN A 109 -14.96 8.02 29.97
C ASN A 109 -15.43 8.27 28.52
N GLY A 110 -14.77 7.67 27.52
CA GLY A 110 -15.11 7.80 26.12
C GLY A 110 -14.56 9.06 25.43
N ASP A 111 -13.75 9.85 26.15
CA ASP A 111 -13.35 11.20 25.80
C ASP A 111 -12.02 11.24 25.04
N ASN A 112 -11.10 10.34 25.37
CA ASN A 112 -9.80 10.24 24.70
C ASN A 112 -9.65 8.88 24.06
N LYS A 113 -9.00 8.81 22.88
CA LYS A 113 -8.56 7.53 22.34
C LYS A 113 -7.09 7.30 22.63
N LYS A 114 -6.78 6.08 23.01
CA LYS A 114 -5.44 5.58 23.31
C LYS A 114 -5.05 4.57 22.23
N PRO A 115 -3.89 4.73 21.59
CA PRO A 115 -3.39 3.75 20.64
C PRO A 115 -3.08 2.40 21.29
N THR A 116 -3.44 1.32 20.60
CA THR A 116 -3.09 -0.07 20.97
C THR A 116 -1.87 -0.54 20.18
N ASP A 117 -1.39 -1.77 20.38
CA ASP A 117 -0.31 -2.33 19.55
C ASP A 117 -0.82 -3.17 18.36
N ARG A 118 -2.11 -3.03 18.02
CA ARG A 118 -2.72 -3.74 16.89
C ARG A 118 -2.72 -2.90 15.63
N TYR A 119 -2.17 -3.46 14.56
CA TYR A 119 -2.03 -2.82 13.27
C TYR A 119 -2.73 -3.63 12.18
N VAL A 120 -3.35 -2.91 11.24
CA VAL A 120 -3.93 -3.48 10.03
C VAL A 120 -3.36 -2.77 8.82
N LEU A 121 -2.65 -3.51 7.96
CA LEU A 121 -2.16 -3.03 6.67
C LEU A 121 -3.21 -3.37 5.60
N ALA A 122 -3.96 -2.36 5.19
CA ALA A 122 -4.99 -2.50 4.17
C ALA A 122 -4.45 -2.05 2.82
N MET A 123 -4.54 -2.94 1.83
CA MET A 123 -4.04 -2.72 0.47
C MET A 123 -5.22 -2.49 -0.46
N ARG A 124 -5.13 -1.40 -1.23
CA ARG A 124 -6.14 -1.02 -2.20
C ARG A 124 -6.15 -2.02 -3.35
N GLY A 125 -7.34 -2.48 -3.75
CA GLY A 125 -7.51 -3.21 -5.01
C GLY A 125 -7.68 -2.27 -6.21
N THR A 126 -7.93 -2.83 -7.38
CA THR A 126 -8.23 -2.01 -8.58
C THR A 126 -9.52 -1.22 -8.36
N ALA A 127 -9.52 0.08 -8.69
CA ALA A 127 -10.74 0.88 -8.70
C ALA A 127 -11.53 0.60 -9.99
N GLY A 128 -12.74 0.05 -9.85
CA GLY A 128 -13.57 -0.39 -10.98
C GLY A 128 -13.57 -1.92 -11.14
N GLY A 129 -14.24 -2.63 -10.24
CA GLY A 129 -14.27 -4.10 -10.15
C GLY A 129 -14.98 -4.84 -11.29
N LYS A 130 -15.27 -4.20 -12.42
CA LYS A 130 -16.00 -4.81 -13.55
C LYS A 130 -15.25 -4.86 -14.88
N ASP A 131 -14.05 -4.28 -14.97
CA ASP A 131 -13.37 -4.15 -16.29
C ASP A 131 -11.92 -4.64 -16.33
N LEU A 132 -11.30 -4.88 -15.17
CA LEU A 132 -9.90 -5.34 -15.10
C LEU A 132 -9.73 -6.79 -14.62
N LEU A 133 -10.71 -7.37 -13.92
CA LEU A 133 -10.66 -8.78 -13.48
C LEU A 133 -11.37 -9.74 -14.44
N THR A 134 -12.42 -9.27 -15.12
CA THR A 134 -13.22 -10.08 -16.04
C THR A 134 -12.64 -10.16 -17.44
N THR A 135 -11.79 -9.20 -17.81
CA THR A 135 -11.20 -9.15 -19.13
C THR A 135 -10.01 -10.08 -19.21
N ASP A 136 -9.07 -10.06 -18.25
CA ASP A 136 -7.89 -10.94 -18.30
C ASP A 136 -7.30 -11.24 -16.91
N GLY A 137 -7.93 -12.12 -16.13
CA GLY A 137 -7.33 -12.65 -14.89
C GLY A 137 -5.96 -13.33 -15.09
N GLY A 138 -5.61 -13.66 -16.34
CA GLY A 138 -4.28 -14.14 -16.75
C GLY A 138 -3.27 -13.02 -17.08
N ASP A 139 -3.71 -11.87 -17.60
CA ASP A 139 -2.77 -10.83 -18.06
C ASP A 139 -2.19 -10.01 -16.90
N ILE A 140 -2.93 -9.77 -15.81
CA ILE A 140 -2.38 -9.04 -14.64
C ILE A 140 -1.16 -9.76 -14.02
N VAL A 141 -1.15 -11.10 -14.08
CA VAL A 141 -0.04 -11.92 -13.58
C VAL A 141 1.10 -12.01 -14.59
N ASN A 142 0.81 -11.99 -15.91
CA ASN A 142 1.82 -12.07 -16.97
C ASN A 142 2.46 -10.73 -17.35
N ASP A 143 1.79 -9.59 -17.18
CA ASP A 143 2.24 -8.29 -17.73
C ASP A 143 3.22 -7.49 -16.84
N GLY A 144 3.87 -8.10 -15.85
CA GLY A 144 4.85 -7.37 -15.02
C GLY A 144 4.25 -6.36 -14.04
N LEU A 145 2.98 -5.94 -14.21
CA LEU A 145 2.26 -5.02 -13.32
C LEU A 145 2.26 -5.50 -11.85
N ALA A 146 2.08 -6.81 -11.64
CA ALA A 146 2.17 -7.42 -10.32
C ALA A 146 3.56 -7.22 -9.68
N HIS A 147 4.65 -7.28 -10.45
CA HIS A 147 6.00 -7.08 -9.94
C HIS A 147 6.22 -5.64 -9.43
N HIS A 148 5.74 -4.64 -10.18
CA HIS A 148 5.83 -3.23 -9.74
C HIS A 148 5.04 -2.99 -8.45
N GLN A 149 3.84 -3.55 -8.33
CA GLN A 149 3.03 -3.41 -7.12
C GLN A 149 3.64 -4.13 -5.92
N ILE A 150 4.21 -5.32 -6.12
CA ILE A 150 4.92 -6.06 -5.06
C ILE A 150 6.17 -5.29 -4.61
N VAL A 151 6.91 -4.67 -5.53
CA VAL A 151 8.08 -3.84 -5.21
C VAL A 151 7.69 -2.60 -4.41
N ASP A 152 6.62 -1.89 -4.80
CA ASP A 152 6.12 -0.75 -4.03
C ASP A 152 5.57 -1.17 -2.66
N MET A 153 4.89 -2.31 -2.57
CA MET A 153 4.46 -2.90 -1.30
C MET A 153 5.64 -3.23 -0.39
N TYR A 154 6.68 -3.87 -0.93
CA TYR A 154 7.91 -4.14 -0.21
C TYR A 154 8.54 -2.85 0.29
N ASN A 155 8.70 -1.85 -0.58
CA ASN A 155 9.31 -0.56 -0.24
C ASN A 155 8.52 0.19 0.84
N PHE A 156 7.19 0.16 0.78
CA PHE A 156 6.36 0.77 1.81
C PHE A 156 6.58 0.11 3.17
N TRP A 157 6.66 -1.22 3.22
CA TRP A 157 6.96 -1.94 4.44
C TRP A 157 8.36 -1.61 4.99
N GLN A 158 9.37 -1.52 4.12
CA GLN A 158 10.70 -1.10 4.52
C GLN A 158 10.71 0.33 5.06
N GLN A 159 9.95 1.24 4.44
CA GLN A 159 9.81 2.63 4.89
C GLN A 159 9.20 2.71 6.30
N ILE A 160 8.14 1.93 6.57
CA ILE A 160 7.45 1.89 7.87
C ILE A 160 8.46 1.55 8.99
N LYS A 161 9.28 0.51 8.77
CA LYS A 161 10.22 -0.01 9.78
C LYS A 161 11.52 0.78 9.89
N ALA A 162 11.95 1.41 8.81
CA ALA A 162 13.20 2.15 8.79
C ALA A 162 13.19 3.30 9.80
N LYS A 163 14.35 3.60 10.40
CA LYS A 163 14.47 4.64 11.43
C LYS A 163 13.96 5.99 10.91
N LYS A 164 13.21 6.69 11.76
CA LYS A 164 12.56 7.95 11.41
C LYS A 164 13.58 8.97 10.90
N GLY A 165 13.34 9.49 9.70
CA GLY A 165 14.19 10.51 9.08
C GLY A 165 15.50 9.99 8.48
N GLU A 166 15.74 8.67 8.53
CA GLU A 166 16.91 8.06 7.92
C GLU A 166 16.57 7.37 6.59
N PRO A 167 17.50 7.39 5.63
CA PRO A 167 17.36 6.65 4.38
C PRO A 167 17.48 5.14 4.62
N TYR A 168 16.85 4.36 3.74
CA TYR A 168 16.72 2.92 3.85
C TYR A 168 16.91 2.24 2.49
N ASP A 169 17.08 0.91 2.50
CA ASP A 169 17.21 0.14 1.28
C ASP A 169 15.84 -0.07 0.63
N VAL A 170 15.77 0.30 -0.65
CA VAL A 170 14.60 0.17 -1.51
C VAL A 170 14.91 -0.73 -2.69
N MET A 171 13.91 -1.43 -3.19
CA MET A 171 13.97 -2.21 -4.41
C MET A 171 13.48 -1.37 -5.58
N GLN A 172 14.17 -1.46 -6.72
CA GLN A 172 13.75 -0.82 -7.97
C GLN A 172 13.81 -1.82 -9.12
N ILE A 173 12.85 -1.70 -10.04
CA ILE A 173 12.83 -2.46 -11.27
C ILE A 173 13.62 -1.68 -12.33
N VAL A 174 14.64 -2.31 -12.91
CA VAL A 174 15.47 -1.72 -13.95
C VAL A 174 15.46 -2.58 -15.21
N ASP A 175 15.53 -1.94 -16.37
CA ASP A 175 15.72 -2.63 -17.65
C ASP A 175 17.10 -3.29 -17.67
N ASP A 176 17.20 -4.53 -18.16
CA ASP A 176 18.50 -5.13 -18.43
C ASP A 176 19.08 -4.50 -19.70
N PRO A 177 20.26 -3.84 -19.67
CA PRO A 177 20.81 -3.13 -20.84
C PRO A 177 21.06 -4.04 -22.05
N ASP A 178 21.18 -5.36 -21.84
CA ASP A 178 21.37 -6.36 -22.89
C ASP A 178 20.05 -6.80 -23.57
N SER A 179 18.90 -6.23 -23.20
CA SER A 179 17.56 -6.62 -23.71
C SER A 179 17.23 -6.10 -25.11
N ILE A 180 18.15 -5.41 -25.79
CA ILE A 180 17.87 -4.79 -27.09
C ILE A 180 18.07 -5.84 -28.21
N GLY A 181 17.02 -6.58 -28.55
CA GLY A 181 17.03 -7.47 -29.72
C GLY A 181 15.84 -8.44 -29.78
N ILE A 182 15.00 -8.29 -30.81
CA ILE A 182 13.65 -8.90 -30.97
C ILE A 182 13.66 -10.44 -31.18
N LEU A 183 14.76 -11.15 -30.90
CA LEU A 183 14.85 -12.61 -31.05
C LEU A 183 15.58 -13.34 -29.91
N ALA A 184 16.10 -12.63 -28.91
CA ALA A 184 16.85 -13.19 -27.78
C ALA A 184 16.08 -13.51 -26.47
N PRO A 185 14.88 -12.96 -26.15
CA PRO A 185 14.36 -13.02 -24.79
C PRO A 185 14.03 -14.42 -24.29
N LEU A 186 13.46 -15.27 -25.16
CA LEU A 186 13.10 -16.65 -24.79
C LEU A 186 14.34 -17.52 -24.61
N GLN A 187 15.34 -17.37 -25.49
CA GLN A 187 16.55 -18.18 -25.45
C GLN A 187 17.48 -17.81 -24.30
N ALA A 188 17.55 -16.53 -23.89
CA ALA A 188 18.35 -16.09 -22.74
C ALA A 188 17.77 -16.60 -21.39
N LEU A 189 16.44 -16.65 -21.26
CA LEU A 189 15.76 -17.20 -20.08
C LEU A 189 15.86 -18.73 -20.04
N LEU A 190 15.74 -19.40 -21.19
CA LEU A 190 15.90 -20.86 -21.33
C LEU A 190 17.34 -21.33 -21.16
N GLN A 191 18.34 -20.47 -21.45
CA GLN A 191 19.74 -20.90 -21.48
C GLN A 191 20.48 -20.74 -20.15
N ASN A 192 20.30 -19.69 -19.31
CA ASN A 192 21.05 -19.58 -18.03
C ASN A 192 20.73 -18.37 -17.11
N LYS A 193 19.68 -17.58 -17.34
CA LYS A 193 19.27 -16.50 -16.43
C LYS A 193 17.92 -16.84 -15.80
N SER A 194 17.93 -17.69 -14.78
CA SER A 194 16.72 -18.16 -14.09
C SER A 194 16.08 -17.06 -13.24
N ALA A 195 14.82 -17.28 -12.86
CA ALA A 195 14.12 -16.49 -11.84
C ALA A 195 14.91 -16.37 -10.51
N ASP A 196 15.86 -17.29 -10.25
CA ASP A 196 16.75 -17.28 -9.08
C ASP A 196 17.74 -16.10 -9.08
N GLN A 197 17.97 -15.45 -10.23
CA GLN A 197 18.80 -14.25 -10.34
C GLN A 197 17.96 -12.95 -10.35
N GLY A 198 16.65 -13.04 -10.11
CA GLY A 198 15.76 -11.88 -9.99
C GLY A 198 15.39 -11.20 -11.31
N PHE A 199 15.54 -11.91 -12.44
CA PHE A 199 15.10 -11.44 -13.77
C PHE A 199 13.66 -11.86 -14.06
N PHE A 200 12.90 -10.99 -14.73
CA PHE A 200 11.54 -11.26 -15.20
C PHE A 200 11.24 -10.51 -16.50
N ILE A 201 10.19 -10.93 -17.21
CA ILE A 201 9.71 -10.27 -18.43
C ILE A 201 8.56 -9.33 -18.07
N ASP A 202 8.61 -8.11 -18.58
CA ASP A 202 7.55 -7.11 -18.47
C ASP A 202 7.46 -6.36 -19.80
N SER A 203 6.29 -6.41 -20.42
CA SER A 203 6.00 -5.75 -21.70
C SER A 203 7.02 -6.10 -22.80
N GLY A 204 7.44 -7.38 -22.86
CA GLY A 204 8.40 -7.89 -23.84
C GLY A 204 9.87 -7.52 -23.57
N SER A 205 10.18 -6.88 -22.44
CA SER A 205 11.55 -6.52 -22.04
C SER A 205 11.99 -7.34 -20.83
N ILE A 206 13.27 -7.75 -20.79
CA ILE A 206 13.86 -8.36 -19.60
C ILE A 206 14.18 -7.24 -18.59
N LYS A 207 13.67 -7.41 -17.37
CA LYS A 207 13.90 -6.52 -16.24
C LYS A 207 14.49 -7.30 -15.08
N ARG A 208 15.06 -6.57 -14.13
CA ARG A 208 15.51 -7.13 -12.85
C ARG A 208 15.20 -6.22 -11.69
N ILE A 209 15.05 -6.81 -10.51
CA ILE A 209 14.92 -6.07 -9.25
C ILE A 209 16.31 -5.87 -8.66
N VAL A 210 16.67 -4.63 -8.36
CA VAL A 210 17.94 -4.28 -7.71
C VAL A 210 17.71 -3.41 -6.48
N ALA A 211 18.58 -3.58 -5.48
CA ALA A 211 18.58 -2.72 -4.31
C ALA A 211 19.18 -1.34 -4.65
N SER A 212 18.68 -0.31 -3.99
CA SER A 212 19.20 1.05 -4.00
C SER A 212 18.95 1.69 -2.64
N ARG A 213 19.51 2.87 -2.42
CA ARG A 213 19.15 3.69 -1.26
C ARG A 213 18.03 4.65 -1.61
N SER A 214 17.09 4.81 -0.68
CA SER A 214 15.92 5.68 -0.82
C SER A 214 16.29 7.14 -1.12
N ASP A 215 17.40 7.65 -0.57
CA ASP A 215 17.89 9.02 -0.80
C ASP A 215 18.58 9.24 -2.15
N LYS A 216 18.95 8.15 -2.84
CA LYS A 216 19.45 8.17 -4.21
C LYS A 216 18.33 7.97 -5.22
N LEU A 217 17.29 7.22 -4.86
CA LEU A 217 16.15 6.92 -5.72
C LEU A 217 15.11 8.05 -5.69
N TYR A 218 14.79 8.57 -4.52
CA TYR A 218 13.76 9.58 -4.32
C TYR A 218 14.37 10.97 -4.16
N LYS A 219 13.79 11.93 -4.88
CA LYS A 219 14.22 13.34 -4.87
C LYS A 219 13.88 14.03 -3.55
N GLU A 220 14.49 15.19 -3.32
CA GLU A 220 14.14 16.04 -2.18
C GLU A 220 12.65 16.41 -2.21
N GLY A 221 12.02 16.38 -1.04
CA GLY A 221 10.58 16.60 -0.88
C GLY A 221 9.68 15.38 -1.16
N ASP A 222 10.23 14.24 -1.60
CA ASP A 222 9.47 12.99 -1.70
C ASP A 222 9.35 12.32 -0.32
N GLU A 223 8.12 12.07 0.14
CA GLU A 223 7.85 11.44 1.45
C GLU A 223 8.47 10.06 1.59
N ARG A 224 8.72 9.36 0.47
CA ARG A 224 9.31 8.02 0.45
C ARG A 224 10.82 8.03 0.71
N ARG A 225 11.45 9.20 0.71
CA ARG A 225 12.91 9.35 0.86
C ARG A 225 13.43 8.82 2.18
N PHE A 226 12.65 8.89 3.25
CA PHE A 226 13.08 8.54 4.60
C PHE A 226 12.11 7.60 5.30
N GLY A 227 12.65 6.83 6.25
CA GLY A 227 11.90 5.94 7.11
C GLY A 227 10.96 6.68 8.05
N LEU A 228 9.91 5.98 8.48
CA LEU A 228 8.87 6.51 9.38
C LEU A 228 9.16 6.21 10.85
N GLY A 229 9.96 5.17 11.13
CA GLY A 229 10.34 4.73 12.48
C GLY A 229 9.16 4.19 13.27
N ILE A 230 8.19 3.56 12.61
CA ILE A 230 7.01 3.00 13.25
C ILE A 230 7.37 1.60 13.74
N ASN A 231 7.30 1.40 15.05
CA ASN A 231 7.53 0.09 15.65
C ASN A 231 6.26 -0.77 15.52
N VAL A 232 6.15 -1.47 14.40
CA VAL A 232 5.07 -2.43 14.16
C VAL A 232 5.57 -3.81 14.58
N GLY A 233 4.91 -4.43 15.57
CA GLY A 233 5.23 -5.79 16.01
C GLY A 233 4.78 -6.83 14.98
N LYS A 234 3.47 -7.09 14.93
CA LYS A 234 2.82 -7.84 13.86
C LYS A 234 1.68 -7.02 13.26
N VAL A 235 1.34 -7.34 12.02
CA VAL A 235 0.28 -6.66 11.28
C VAL A 235 -0.67 -7.68 10.68
N VAL A 236 -1.96 -7.39 10.76
CA VAL A 236 -2.97 -8.09 9.97
C VAL A 236 -3.03 -7.45 8.59
N THR A 237 -3.02 -8.24 7.51
CA THR A 237 -3.13 -7.71 6.15
C THR A 237 -4.52 -7.95 5.57
N THR A 238 -5.08 -6.92 4.92
CA THR A 238 -6.41 -7.02 4.28
C THR A 238 -6.45 -6.30 2.94
N GLY A 239 -7.40 -6.67 2.10
CA GLY A 239 -7.64 -6.03 0.81
C GLY A 239 -8.70 -6.78 0.00
N HIS A 240 -9.39 -6.08 -0.90
CA HIS A 240 -10.34 -6.69 -1.84
C HIS A 240 -9.72 -6.87 -3.21
N SER A 241 -10.15 -7.90 -3.96
CA SER A 241 -9.73 -8.12 -5.36
C SER A 241 -8.19 -8.23 -5.46
N LEU A 242 -7.53 -7.33 -6.18
CA LEU A 242 -6.08 -7.25 -6.30
C LEU A 242 -5.39 -6.95 -4.95
N GLY A 243 -6.03 -6.15 -4.08
CA GLY A 243 -5.53 -5.89 -2.73
C GLY A 243 -5.47 -7.16 -1.87
N GLY A 244 -6.38 -8.11 -2.11
CA GLY A 244 -6.35 -9.42 -1.47
C GLY A 244 -5.17 -10.29 -1.93
N HIS A 245 -4.83 -10.22 -3.23
CA HIS A 245 -3.64 -10.90 -3.76
C HIS A 245 -2.35 -10.30 -3.19
N LEU A 246 -2.27 -8.98 -3.07
CA LEU A 246 -1.15 -8.29 -2.43
C LEU A 246 -1.04 -8.64 -0.94
N SER A 247 -2.16 -8.73 -0.21
CA SER A 247 -2.19 -9.20 1.18
C SER A 247 -1.62 -10.63 1.30
N ALA A 248 -1.98 -11.54 0.39
CA ALA A 248 -1.42 -12.89 0.36
C ALA A 248 0.08 -12.89 0.00
N ALA A 249 0.51 -12.05 -0.95
CA ALA A 249 1.92 -11.90 -1.29
C ALA A 249 2.74 -11.34 -0.12
N PHE A 250 2.22 -10.34 0.59
CA PHE A 250 2.85 -9.80 1.79
C PHE A 250 3.07 -10.88 2.85
N SER A 251 2.02 -11.66 3.14
CA SER A 251 2.10 -12.74 4.13
C SER A 251 3.16 -13.79 3.78
N ARG A 252 3.44 -14.00 2.49
CA ARG A 252 4.51 -14.89 2.02
C ARG A 252 5.90 -14.27 2.12
N LEU A 253 6.03 -12.98 1.82
CA LEU A 253 7.30 -12.26 1.87
C LEU A 253 7.73 -11.94 3.31
N PHE A 254 6.77 -11.72 4.21
CA PHE A 254 7.01 -11.27 5.59
C PHE A 254 6.29 -12.15 6.62
N PRO A 255 6.50 -13.48 6.62
CA PRO A 255 5.75 -14.40 7.48
C PRO A 255 5.90 -14.12 8.98
N ASN A 256 7.04 -13.55 9.39
CA ASN A 256 7.30 -13.20 10.80
C ASN A 256 6.63 -11.89 11.24
N GLU A 257 6.24 -11.05 10.28
CA GLU A 257 5.61 -9.74 10.50
C GLU A 257 4.08 -9.83 10.44
N THR A 258 3.54 -10.93 9.91
CA THR A 258 2.10 -11.11 9.75
C THR A 258 1.47 -11.81 10.94
N GLU A 259 0.33 -11.29 11.41
CA GLU A 259 -0.56 -12.01 12.32
C GLU A 259 -1.55 -12.83 11.50
N HIS A 260 -1.54 -14.15 11.67
CA HIS A 260 -2.52 -15.02 11.05
C HIS A 260 -3.81 -14.98 11.87
N SER A 261 -4.93 -14.65 11.21
CA SER A 261 -6.26 -14.72 11.79
C SER A 261 -6.79 -16.14 11.90
#